data_AF-A0A7D7VVA1-F1
#
_entry.id   AF-A0A7D7VVA1-F1
#
_cell.length_a   1.000
_cell.length_b   1.000
_cell.length_c   1.000
_cell.angle_alpha   90.00
_cell.angle_beta   90.00
_cell.angle_gamma   90.00
#
_symmetry.space_group_name_H-M   'P 1'
#
loop_
_entity.id
_entity.type
_entity.pdbx_description
1 polymer ?
#
loop_
_entity_poly.entity_id
_entity_poly.type
_entity_poly.pdbx_seq_one_letter_code
_entity_poly.pdbx_strand_id
1 'polypeptide(L)'
;MKKTYTLALILMSFFGCFSPEGNNEVANLEIRISNISRFNYENIKVNASGETVYFGNLNSNSKSEYKTFDVAYRYVFVEFQIDGETFTLQPIDYVGETPLGNGKYSYEIDIDPNSQFQKVMLKLKHENLCRIKKALVF
;
A
#
# COMPACT_ATOMS: atom_id res chain seq x y z
N MET A 1 -7.26 58.68 18.40
CA MET A 1 -7.13 58.64 16.92
C MET A 1 -5.64 58.45 16.64
N LYS A 2 -5.12 57.44 15.95
CA LYS A 2 -5.58 56.74 14.74
C LYS A 2 -5.20 55.25 14.86
N LYS A 3 -6.15 54.36 14.54
CA LYS A 3 -5.91 52.93 14.33
C LYS A 3 -5.35 52.76 12.92
N THR A 4 -4.21 52.10 12.76
CA THR A 4 -3.71 51.70 11.45
C THR A 4 -3.93 50.21 11.26
N TYR A 5 -4.93 49.90 10.45
CA TYR A 5 -5.22 48.59 9.88
C TYR A 5 -4.64 48.56 8.47
N THR A 6 -3.73 47.63 8.19
CA THR A 6 -3.29 47.16 6.86
C THR A 6 -2.27 46.04 7.12
N LEU A 7 -2.17 44.93 6.39
CA LEU A 7 -2.77 44.45 5.16
C LEU A 7 -2.54 42.91 5.17
N ALA A 8 -3.48 42.15 4.65
CA ALA A 8 -3.39 40.71 4.48
C ALA A 8 -2.19 40.27 3.62
N LEU A 9 -1.45 39.25 4.07
CA LEU A 9 -0.65 38.40 3.18
C LEU A 9 -1.20 36.97 3.31
N ILE A 10 -2.16 36.67 2.45
CA ILE A 10 -2.64 35.31 2.20
C ILE A 10 -1.48 34.57 1.53
N LEU A 11 -0.71 33.81 2.30
CA LEU A 11 0.24 32.85 1.74
C LEU A 11 -0.55 31.61 1.32
N MET A 12 -1.16 31.70 0.14
CA MET A 12 -1.84 30.61 -0.56
C MET A 12 -0.76 29.60 -0.97
N SER A 13 -0.44 28.69 -0.04
CA SER A 13 0.42 27.54 -0.33
C SER A 13 -0.39 26.58 -1.20
N PHE A 14 -0.28 26.78 -2.50
CA PHE A 14 -0.64 25.77 -3.48
C PHE A 14 0.19 24.53 -3.19
N PHE A 15 -0.42 23.52 -2.55
CA PHE A 15 0.05 22.14 -2.66
C PHE A 15 -0.14 21.69 -4.11
N GLY A 16 0.75 22.19 -4.98
CA GLY A 16 0.92 21.65 -6.33
C GLY A 16 1.54 20.27 -6.18
N CYS A 17 0.73 19.24 -6.39
CA CYS A 17 1.25 17.89 -6.59
C CYS A 17 2.05 17.92 -7.89
N PHE A 18 3.38 17.93 -7.78
CA PHE A 18 4.28 17.77 -8.92
C PHE A 18 4.17 16.31 -9.37
N SER A 19 3.37 16.03 -10.40
CA SER A 19 3.49 14.78 -11.14
C SER A 19 4.68 14.97 -12.08
N PRO A 20 5.79 14.23 -11.92
CA PRO A 20 6.82 14.23 -12.95
C PRO A 20 6.21 13.60 -14.20
N GLU A 21 5.87 14.45 -15.19
CA GLU A 21 5.77 14.02 -16.58
C GLU A 21 7.19 13.74 -17.07
N GLY A 22 7.47 12.48 -17.43
CA GLY A 22 8.71 12.15 -18.15
C GLY A 22 9.38 10.87 -17.70
N ASN A 23 8.84 9.73 -18.14
CA ASN A 23 9.57 8.76 -18.96
C ASN A 23 8.60 7.64 -19.31
N ASN A 24 8.62 7.17 -20.56
CA ASN A 24 8.06 5.85 -20.91
C ASN A 24 8.97 4.75 -20.34
N GLU A 25 9.36 4.86 -19.06
CA GLU A 25 9.88 3.74 -18.32
C GLU A 25 8.70 2.80 -18.13
N VAL A 26 8.83 1.60 -18.68
CA VAL A 26 7.93 0.51 -18.36
C VAL A 26 7.98 0.37 -16.84
N ALA A 27 6.97 0.89 -16.15
CA ALA A 27 6.94 0.89 -14.70
C ALA A 27 7.13 -0.55 -14.24
N ASN A 28 8.05 -0.81 -13.32
CA ASN A 28 8.17 -2.15 -12.76
C ASN A 28 6.91 -2.48 -11.96
N LEU A 29 6.57 -3.76 -11.81
CA LEU A 29 5.60 -4.20 -10.82
C LEU A 29 6.21 -3.99 -9.43
N GLU A 30 5.66 -3.05 -8.69
CA GLU A 30 6.14 -2.64 -7.38
C GLU A 30 5.05 -2.84 -6.33
N ILE A 31 5.39 -3.54 -5.25
CA ILE A 31 4.44 -3.89 -4.20
C ILE A 31 5.02 -3.48 -2.85
N ARG A 32 4.16 -2.93 -2.00
CA ARG A 32 4.43 -2.70 -0.58
C ARG A 32 3.38 -3.35 0.30
N ILE A 33 3.69 -3.44 1.60
CA ILE A 33 2.75 -3.81 2.64
C ILE A 33 2.24 -2.55 3.33
N SER A 34 0.94 -2.50 3.56
CA SER A 34 0.30 -1.50 4.41
C SER A 34 -0.35 -2.21 5.59
N ASN A 35 0.25 -2.08 6.77
CA ASN A 35 -0.35 -2.54 8.00
C ASN A 35 -1.45 -1.54 8.38
N ILE A 36 -2.70 -1.90 8.15
CA ILE A 36 -3.86 -1.08 8.52
C ILE A 36 -4.47 -1.51 9.85
N SER A 37 -3.83 -2.46 10.54
CA SER A 37 -4.26 -2.94 11.85
C SER A 37 -3.69 -2.08 12.98
N ARG A 38 -4.22 -2.33 14.18
CA ARG A 38 -3.71 -1.76 15.44
C ARG A 38 -2.46 -2.45 16.01
N PHE A 39 -1.97 -3.51 15.37
CA PHE A 39 -0.85 -4.33 15.87
C PHE A 39 0.44 -4.01 15.13
N ASN A 40 1.59 -4.23 15.77
CA ASN A 40 2.87 -4.23 15.09
C ASN A 40 3.10 -5.60 14.44
N TYR A 41 3.68 -5.60 13.24
CA TYR A 41 4.05 -6.81 12.53
C TYR A 41 5.57 -6.98 12.55
N GLU A 42 6.01 -8.20 12.78
CA GLU A 42 7.42 -8.58 12.75
C GLU A 42 7.68 -9.64 11.69
N ASN A 43 8.89 -9.63 11.12
CA ASN A 43 9.37 -10.68 10.23
C ASN A 43 8.45 -10.95 9.02
N ILE A 44 7.85 -9.89 8.45
CA ILE A 44 6.91 -10.03 7.33
C ILE A 44 7.61 -10.64 6.12
N LYS A 45 7.05 -11.73 5.60
CA LYS A 45 7.46 -12.36 4.35
C LYS A 45 6.27 -12.64 3.45
N VAL A 46 6.47 -12.43 2.16
CA VAL A 46 5.45 -12.56 1.11
C VAL A 46 5.95 -13.50 0.04
N ASN A 47 5.11 -14.41 -0.46
CA ASN A 47 5.44 -15.26 -1.59
C ASN A 47 4.37 -15.13 -2.68
N ALA A 48 4.73 -14.39 -3.74
CA ALA A 48 3.82 -14.03 -4.83
C ALA A 48 3.82 -15.01 -6.00
N SER A 49 4.95 -15.65 -6.27
CA SER A 49 5.14 -16.48 -7.46
C SER A 49 6.31 -17.47 -7.30
N GLY A 50 6.51 -17.98 -6.08
CA GLY A 50 7.55 -18.94 -5.74
C GLY A 50 8.73 -18.32 -4.99
N GLU A 51 9.04 -17.04 -5.23
CA GLU A 51 10.06 -16.32 -4.48
C GLU A 51 9.51 -15.72 -3.18
N THR A 52 10.28 -15.84 -2.09
CA THR A 52 9.95 -15.21 -0.81
C THR A 52 10.63 -13.85 -0.69
N VAL A 53 9.83 -12.80 -0.57
CA VAL A 53 10.28 -11.42 -0.39
C VAL A 53 10.03 -10.98 1.05
N TYR A 54 11.08 -10.53 1.73
CA TYR A 54 11.02 -10.05 3.12
C TYR A 54 10.74 -8.56 3.17
N PHE A 55 9.80 -8.13 4.01
CA PHE A 55 9.47 -6.71 4.25
C PHE A 55 9.92 -6.21 5.63
N GLY A 56 10.45 -7.10 6.48
CA GLY A 56 10.94 -6.73 7.81
C GLY A 56 9.80 -6.45 8.78
N ASN A 57 10.01 -5.49 9.68
CA ASN A 57 9.04 -5.13 10.70
C ASN A 57 8.25 -3.90 10.25
N LEU A 58 6.99 -3.83 10.66
CA LEU A 58 6.11 -2.72 10.32
C LEU A 58 5.22 -2.35 11.50
N ASN A 59 5.33 -1.10 11.94
CA ASN A 59 4.49 -0.58 13.02
C ASN A 59 3.02 -0.59 12.60
N SER A 60 2.13 -0.57 13.59
CA SER A 60 0.70 -0.34 13.37
C SER A 60 0.45 0.91 12.50
N ASN A 61 -0.54 0.83 11.61
CA ASN A 61 -0.95 1.93 10.73
C ASN A 61 0.16 2.52 9.85
N SER A 62 1.18 1.72 9.51
CA SER A 62 2.33 2.15 8.70
C SER A 62 2.48 1.33 7.42
N LYS A 63 3.33 1.83 6.51
CA LYS A 63 3.58 1.24 5.19
C LYS A 63 5.05 0.94 5.02
N SER A 64 5.37 -0.19 4.39
CA SER A 64 6.73 -0.50 4.00
C SER A 64 7.15 0.34 2.78
N GLU A 65 8.45 0.31 2.50
CA GLU A 65 8.95 0.65 1.17
C GLU A 65 8.41 -0.32 0.11
N TYR A 66 8.41 0.12 -1.15
CA TYR A 66 8.09 -0.73 -2.29
C TYR A 66 9.22 -1.71 -2.58
N LYS A 67 8.86 -2.87 -3.08
CA LYS A 67 9.77 -3.88 -3.62
C LYS A 67 9.30 -4.31 -5.00
N THR A 68 10.25 -4.61 -5.88
CA THR A 68 9.96 -5.09 -7.24
C THR A 68 9.63 -6.57 -7.22
N PHE A 69 8.66 -6.97 -8.05
CA PHE A 69 8.28 -8.36 -8.29
C PHE A 69 8.24 -8.62 -9.79
N ASP A 70 8.62 -9.82 -10.22
CA ASP A 70 8.44 -10.24 -11.61
C ASP A 70 6.97 -10.59 -11.89
N VAL A 71 6.33 -11.27 -10.94
CA VAL A 71 4.93 -11.71 -11.02
C VAL A 71 4.29 -11.63 -9.63
N ALA A 72 3.07 -11.12 -9.57
CA ALA A 72 2.22 -11.17 -8.37
C ALA A 72 0.74 -11.20 -8.73
N TYR A 73 -0.11 -11.48 -7.74
CA TYR A 73 -1.55 -11.68 -7.90
C TYR A 73 -2.36 -10.84 -6.90
N ARG A 74 -3.70 -10.90 -7.00
CA ARG A 74 -4.59 -10.11 -6.14
C ARG A 74 -4.59 -10.56 -4.68
N TYR A 75 -4.33 -11.84 -4.45
CA TYR A 75 -4.07 -12.42 -3.15
C TYR A 75 -2.68 -13.07 -3.19
N VAL A 76 -2.10 -13.29 -2.02
CA VAL A 76 -0.73 -13.77 -1.92
C VAL A 76 -0.52 -14.56 -0.63
N PHE A 77 0.46 -15.45 -0.62
CA PHE A 77 0.96 -15.98 0.63
C PHE A 77 1.62 -14.86 1.43
N VAL A 78 1.21 -14.66 2.67
CA VAL A 78 1.88 -13.76 3.61
C VAL A 78 1.96 -14.41 4.98
N GLU A 79 3.11 -14.25 5.63
CA GLU A 79 3.34 -14.67 7.00
C GLU A 79 4.10 -13.57 7.75
N PHE A 80 3.72 -13.35 9.00
CA PHE A 80 4.35 -12.39 9.92
C PHE A 80 4.04 -12.78 11.36
N GLN A 81 4.64 -12.06 12.31
CA GLN A 81 4.43 -12.26 13.73
C GLN A 81 3.78 -11.05 14.39
N ILE A 82 2.92 -11.29 15.38
CA ILE A 82 2.42 -10.30 16.34
C ILE A 82 2.69 -10.86 17.73
N ASP A 83 3.45 -10.14 18.55
CA ASP A 83 3.80 -10.54 19.92
C ASP A 83 4.35 -11.99 20.01
N GLY A 84 5.10 -12.42 18.98
CA GLY A 84 5.67 -13.76 18.86
C GLY A 84 4.73 -14.86 18.32
N GLU A 85 3.43 -14.60 18.19
CA GLU A 85 2.49 -15.52 17.52
C GLU A 85 2.59 -15.36 16.00
N THR A 86 2.63 -16.47 15.27
CA THR A 86 2.73 -16.46 13.79
C THR A 86 1.34 -16.43 13.17
N PHE A 87 1.16 -15.49 12.23
CA PHE A 87 -0.05 -15.30 11.45
C PHE A 87 0.25 -15.59 9.98
N THR A 88 -0.64 -16.35 9.33
CA THR A 88 -0.47 -16.75 7.94
C THR A 88 -1.77 -16.55 7.17
N LEU A 89 -1.66 -16.04 5.95
CA LEU A 89 -2.67 -16.16 4.91
C LEU A 89 -2.06 -16.98 3.78
N GLN A 90 -2.65 -18.13 3.48
CA GLN A 90 -2.18 -19.02 2.42
C GLN A 90 -3.31 -19.27 1.41
N PRO A 91 -3.17 -18.79 0.17
CA PRO A 91 -4.06 -19.17 -0.92
C PRO A 91 -3.99 -20.67 -1.21
N ILE A 92 -5.11 -21.27 -1.64
CA ILE A 92 -5.17 -22.69 -2.02
C ILE A 92 -4.42 -22.91 -3.35
N ASP A 93 -4.74 -22.08 -4.35
CA ASP A 93 -4.06 -22.04 -5.64
C ASP A 93 -4.23 -20.65 -6.30
N TYR A 94 -3.54 -20.43 -7.42
CA TYR A 94 -3.68 -19.23 -8.27
C TYR A 94 -4.36 -19.54 -9.62
N VAL A 95 -5.06 -20.68 -9.73
CA VAL A 95 -5.64 -21.14 -11.00
C VAL A 95 -6.76 -20.18 -11.43
N GLY A 96 -6.66 -19.65 -12.65
CA GLY A 96 -7.61 -18.69 -13.19
C GLY A 96 -7.39 -17.24 -12.75
N GLU A 97 -6.36 -16.96 -11.95
CA GLU A 97 -5.95 -15.58 -11.69
C GLU A 97 -5.17 -15.00 -12.87
N THR A 98 -5.34 -13.69 -13.06
CA THR A 98 -4.51 -12.90 -13.98
C THR A 98 -3.39 -12.23 -13.20
N PRO A 99 -2.12 -12.36 -13.61
CA PRO A 99 -1.02 -11.60 -13.03
C PRO A 99 -1.31 -10.11 -12.99
N LEU A 100 -0.83 -9.44 -11.95
CA LEU A 100 -0.86 -7.99 -11.88
C LEU A 100 -0.03 -7.39 -13.01
N GLY A 101 -0.55 -6.34 -13.62
CA GLY A 101 0.21 -5.54 -14.56
C GLY A 101 1.25 -4.69 -13.83
N ASN A 102 2.12 -4.07 -14.62
CA ASN A 102 3.07 -3.09 -14.16
C ASN A 102 2.41 -1.91 -13.43
N GLY A 103 3.02 -1.46 -12.33
CA GLY A 103 2.48 -0.37 -11.51
C GLY A 103 2.75 -0.55 -10.02
N LYS A 104 2.30 0.42 -9.23
CA LYS A 104 2.45 0.44 -7.77
C LYS A 104 1.21 -0.10 -7.09
N TYR A 105 1.39 -1.14 -6.28
CA TYR A 105 0.32 -1.78 -5.52
C TYR A 105 0.66 -1.84 -4.03
N SER A 106 -0.38 -1.91 -3.22
CA SER A 106 -0.29 -2.11 -1.77
C SER A 106 -1.17 -3.28 -1.37
N TYR A 107 -0.57 -4.28 -0.72
CA TYR A 107 -1.34 -5.25 0.06
C TYR A 107 -1.66 -4.61 1.41
N GLU A 108 -2.90 -4.21 1.59
CA GLU A 108 -3.40 -3.80 2.90
C GLU A 108 -3.73 -5.04 3.72
N ILE A 109 -3.10 -5.13 4.89
CA ILE A 109 -3.24 -6.26 5.81
C ILE A 109 -3.89 -5.75 7.09
N ASP A 110 -4.96 -6.42 7.48
CA ASP A 110 -5.65 -6.22 8.76
C ASP A 110 -5.80 -7.55 9.50
N ILE A 111 -6.13 -7.48 10.79
CA ILE A 111 -6.40 -8.63 11.65
C ILE A 111 -7.82 -8.55 12.18
N ASP A 112 -8.63 -9.57 11.87
CA ASP A 112 -9.86 -9.84 12.59
C ASP A 112 -9.60 -10.92 13.67
N PRO A 113 -9.40 -10.53 14.94
CA PRO A 113 -9.10 -11.47 16.01
C PRO A 113 -10.29 -12.37 16.35
N ASN A 114 -11.50 -12.03 15.93
CA ASN A 114 -12.71 -12.78 16.23
C ASN A 114 -13.05 -13.83 15.17
N SER A 115 -12.37 -13.79 14.02
CA SER A 115 -12.55 -14.78 12.95
C SER A 115 -11.99 -16.14 13.36
N GLN A 116 -12.84 -17.17 13.30
CA GLN A 116 -12.45 -18.55 13.61
C GLN A 116 -11.75 -19.26 12.44
N PHE A 117 -11.93 -18.75 11.21
CA PHE A 117 -11.46 -19.41 10.00
C PHE A 117 -10.20 -18.76 9.43
N GLN A 118 -10.18 -17.43 9.35
CA GLN A 118 -9.11 -16.66 8.72
C GLN A 118 -8.97 -15.33 9.45
N LYS A 119 -7.94 -15.21 10.30
CA LYS A 119 -7.68 -13.99 11.09
C LYS A 119 -7.04 -12.88 10.25
N VAL A 120 -6.21 -13.24 9.27
CA VAL A 120 -5.52 -12.27 8.41
C VAL A 120 -6.42 -11.90 7.23
N MET A 121 -6.74 -10.61 7.11
CA MET A 121 -7.48 -10.05 5.99
C MET A 121 -6.51 -9.33 5.05
N LEU A 122 -6.60 -9.60 3.75
CA LEU A 122 -5.75 -8.95 2.74
C LEU A 122 -6.59 -8.31 1.64
N LYS A 123 -6.26 -7.07 1.31
CA LYS A 123 -6.87 -6.33 0.21
C LYS A 123 -5.80 -5.68 -0.66
N LEU A 124 -5.83 -5.96 -1.96
CA LEU A 124 -5.00 -5.25 -2.92
C LEU A 124 -5.57 -3.86 -3.22
N LYS A 125 -4.73 -2.84 -3.15
CA LYS A 125 -4.99 -1.51 -3.72
C LYS A 125 -4.00 -1.20 -4.83
N HIS A 126 -4.51 -0.75 -5.97
CA HIS A 126 -3.69 -0.13 -7.00
C HIS A 126 -3.50 1.35 -6.66
N GLU A 127 -2.27 1.72 -6.35
CA GLU A 127 -1.89 3.08 -5.93
C GLU A 127 -1.46 3.86 -7.17
N ASN A 128 -2.45 4.34 -7.93
CA ASN A 128 -2.18 5.19 -9.08
C ASN A 128 -1.41 6.44 -8.64
N LEU A 129 -0.30 6.72 -9.30
CA LEU A 129 0.32 8.04 -9.29
C LEU A 129 -0.67 9.01 -9.95
N CYS A 130 -1.38 9.79 -9.14
CA CYS A 130 -2.21 10.93 -9.55
C CYS A 130 -3.45 10.61 -10.42
N ARG A 131 -4.58 10.26 -9.80
CA ARG A 131 -5.90 10.49 -10.43
C ARG A 131 -6.31 11.94 -10.19
N ILE A 132 -5.96 12.85 -11.10
CA ILE A 132 -6.68 14.12 -11.23
C ILE A 132 -8.11 13.74 -11.64
N LYS A 133 -9.06 13.77 -10.70
CA LYS A 133 -10.47 13.85 -11.09
C LYS A 133 -10.58 15.12 -11.93
N LYS A 134 -10.82 14.97 -13.24
CA LYS A 134 -11.35 16.06 -14.06
C LYS A 134 -12.57 16.60 -13.30
N ALA A 135 -12.41 17.74 -12.64
CA ALA A 135 -13.52 18.56 -12.25
C ALA A 135 -14.10 19.07 -13.57
N LEU A 136 -15.13 18.39 -14.08
CA LEU A 136 -16.07 19.01 -15.00
C LEU A 136 -16.74 20.12 -14.19
N VAL A 137 -16.21 21.34 -14.34
CA VAL A 137 -16.92 22.57 -14.01
C VAL A 137 -18.08 22.68 -15.01
N PHE A 138 -19.27 22.97 -14.48
CA PHE A 138 -20.53 23.15 -15.19
C PHE A 138 -20.43 24.21 -16.29
#